data_AF-A0A920RKU3-F1
#
_entry.id   AF-A0A920RKU3-F1
#
_cell.length_a   1.000
_cell.length_b   1.000
_cell.length_c   1.000
_cell.angle_alpha   90.00
_cell.angle_beta   90.00
_cell.angle_gamma   90.00
#
_symmetry.space_group_name_H-M   'P 1'
#
loop_
_entity.id
_entity.type
_entity.pdbx_description
1 polymer ?
#
loop_
_entity_poly.entity_id
_entity_poly.type
_entity_poly.pdbx_seq_one_letter_code
_entity_poly.pdbx_strand_id
1 'polypeptide(L)'
;MESLVRPVSWSEWPELSAKVFQGFRSPAGEARVLDKNIFVEKVLPGSVFRTLTDEEMTVYRRPYLEPGESRRPTLTWPRQIPIEGEPANVVEIVQSYANWLSESPVPKLFINAEPGAILTGEPREFCRRWPNQVEVTGAGSHFIQEDSPEEIANALRSWIQTI
;
A
#
# COMPACT_ATOMS: atom_id res chain seq x y z
N MET A 1 3.03 6.87 4.82
CA MET A 1 3.44 6.13 3.64
C MET A 1 2.84 4.78 3.89
N GLU A 2 1.88 4.44 3.04
CA GLU A 2 0.79 3.52 3.34
C GLU A 2 1.29 2.09 3.57
N SER A 3 1.25 1.65 4.83
CA SER A 3 1.56 0.27 5.23
C SER A 3 0.31 -0.38 5.80
N LEU A 4 0.28 -1.71 5.80
CA LEU A 4 -0.67 -2.44 6.63
C LEU A 4 -0.35 -2.14 8.09
N VAL A 5 -1.29 -1.55 8.81
CA VAL A 5 -1.09 -1.16 10.22
C VAL A 5 -1.72 -2.15 11.19
N ARG A 6 -2.64 -2.98 10.69
CA ARG A 6 -3.27 -4.12 11.37
C ARG A 6 -4.00 -4.99 10.32
N PRO A 7 -4.45 -6.22 10.66
CA PRO A 7 -5.40 -6.94 9.84
C PRO A 7 -6.72 -6.17 9.69
N VAL A 8 -7.45 -6.46 8.63
CA VAL A 8 -8.65 -5.70 8.22
C VAL A 8 -9.75 -6.60 7.67
N SER A 9 -10.94 -6.04 7.50
CA SER A 9 -12.04 -6.66 6.77
C SER A 9 -12.27 -5.99 5.42
N TRP A 10 -13.06 -6.62 4.54
CA TRP A 10 -13.45 -6.01 3.27
C TRP A 10 -14.33 -4.76 3.46
N SER A 11 -15.06 -4.65 4.57
CA SER A 11 -15.89 -3.48 4.87
C SER A 11 -15.07 -2.24 5.22
N GLU A 12 -13.82 -2.41 5.63
CA GLU A 12 -12.88 -1.33 5.93
C GLU A 12 -12.07 -0.90 4.70
N TRP A 13 -12.21 -1.61 3.58
CA TRP A 13 -11.50 -1.36 2.33
C TRP A 13 -12.35 -0.53 1.37
N PRO A 14 -11.77 0.41 0.60
CA PRO A 14 -12.54 1.13 -0.43
C PRO A 14 -13.16 0.16 -1.44
N GLU A 15 -14.44 0.37 -1.78
CA GLU A 15 -15.23 -0.59 -2.56
C GLU A 15 -14.60 -0.96 -3.91
N LEU A 16 -14.07 0.03 -4.64
CA LEU A 16 -13.40 -0.19 -5.93
C LEU A 16 -12.14 -1.05 -5.76
N SER A 17 -11.32 -0.73 -4.76
CA SER A 17 -10.12 -1.50 -4.43
C SER A 17 -10.49 -2.92 -3.98
N ALA A 18 -11.52 -3.08 -3.15
CA ALA A 18 -11.99 -4.39 -2.71
C ALA A 18 -12.31 -5.33 -3.90
N LYS A 19 -13.10 -4.86 -4.87
CA LYS A 19 -13.47 -5.65 -6.07
C LYS A 19 -12.25 -6.08 -6.89
N VAL A 20 -11.28 -5.19 -7.08
CA VAL A 20 -10.04 -5.48 -7.82
C VAL A 20 -9.23 -6.56 -7.09
N PHE A 21 -9.01 -6.38 -5.79
CA PHE A 21 -8.18 -7.29 -4.99
C PHE A 21 -8.85 -8.65 -4.73
N GLN A 22 -10.19 -8.71 -4.55
CA GLN A 22 -10.92 -9.97 -4.58
C GLN A 22 -10.71 -10.72 -5.90
N GLY A 23 -10.67 -10.00 -7.02
CA GLY A 23 -10.33 -10.56 -8.32
C GLY A 23 -8.93 -11.18 -8.38
N PHE A 24 -7.91 -10.50 -7.83
CA PHE A 24 -6.55 -11.04 -7.74
C PHE A 24 -6.45 -12.27 -6.81
N ARG A 25 -7.24 -12.28 -5.74
CA ARG A 25 -7.30 -13.40 -4.79
C ARG A 25 -8.05 -14.63 -5.31
N SER A 26 -8.83 -14.47 -6.38
CA SER A 26 -9.52 -15.58 -7.06
C SER A 26 -8.58 -16.36 -8.02
N PRO A 27 -9.02 -17.53 -8.53
CA PRO A 27 -8.31 -18.23 -9.61
C PRO A 27 -8.10 -17.36 -10.87
N ALA A 28 -8.99 -16.42 -11.16
CA ALA A 28 -8.84 -15.48 -12.28
C ALA A 28 -7.66 -14.52 -12.12
N GLY A 29 -7.09 -14.42 -10.91
CA GLY A 29 -5.88 -13.64 -10.65
C GLY A 29 -4.68 -14.07 -11.48
N GLU A 30 -4.53 -15.37 -11.78
CA GLU A 30 -3.47 -15.90 -12.65
C GLU A 30 -3.52 -15.21 -14.02
N ALA A 31 -4.64 -15.32 -14.73
CA ALA A 31 -4.79 -14.72 -16.05
C ALA A 31 -4.74 -13.18 -16.03
N ARG A 32 -5.26 -12.55 -14.98
CA ARG A 32 -5.24 -11.08 -14.85
C ARG A 32 -3.84 -10.53 -14.66
N VAL A 33 -3.01 -11.18 -13.84
CA VAL A 33 -1.71 -10.64 -13.47
C VAL A 33 -0.59 -11.27 -14.29
N LEU A 34 -0.55 -12.59 -14.42
CA LEU A 34 0.54 -13.28 -15.10
C LEU A 34 0.48 -13.11 -16.62
N ASP A 35 -0.71 -13.12 -17.21
CA ASP A 35 -0.85 -12.97 -18.67
C ASP A 35 -1.02 -11.50 -19.07
N LYS A 36 -1.90 -10.78 -18.37
CA LYS A 36 -2.32 -9.41 -18.74
C LYS A 36 -1.62 -8.29 -17.98
N ASN A 37 -0.75 -8.60 -17.01
CA ASN A 37 0.02 -7.63 -16.23
C ASN A 37 -0.82 -6.51 -15.58
N ILE A 38 -2.09 -6.79 -15.23
CA ILE A 38 -3.06 -5.76 -14.81
C ILE A 38 -2.58 -4.97 -13.59
N PHE A 39 -1.79 -5.58 -12.70
CA PHE A 39 -1.25 -4.86 -11.54
C PHE A 39 -0.37 -3.67 -11.97
N VAL A 40 0.61 -3.91 -12.85
CA VAL A 40 1.52 -2.86 -13.32
C VAL A 40 0.83 -1.95 -14.34
N GLU A 41 0.02 -2.50 -15.25
CA GLU A 41 -0.54 -1.73 -16.36
C GLU A 41 -1.78 -0.90 -16.01
N LYS A 42 -2.45 -1.21 -14.89
CA LYS A 42 -3.72 -0.56 -14.51
C LYS A 42 -3.76 -0.12 -13.06
N VAL A 43 -3.36 -0.97 -12.11
CA VAL A 43 -3.45 -0.62 -10.69
C VAL A 43 -2.44 0.47 -10.31
N LEU A 44 -1.19 0.31 -10.76
CA LEU A 44 -0.14 1.30 -10.55
C LEU A 44 -0.53 2.70 -11.06
N PRO A 45 -0.73 2.92 -12.38
CA PRO A 45 -1.04 4.25 -12.90
C PRO A 45 -2.44 4.74 -12.48
N GLY A 46 -3.37 3.84 -12.18
CA GLY A 46 -4.71 4.20 -11.70
C GLY A 46 -4.73 4.67 -10.23
N SER A 47 -3.63 4.51 -9.51
CA SER A 47 -3.49 4.89 -8.09
C SER A 47 -2.43 5.98 -7.88
N VAL A 48 -2.20 6.78 -8.93
CA VAL A 48 -1.38 8.00 -8.99
C VAL A 48 -2.28 9.09 -9.57
N PHE A 49 -2.22 10.32 -9.06
CA PHE A 49 -3.03 11.44 -9.55
C PHE A 49 -2.56 11.96 -10.90
N ARG A 50 -1.25 12.15 -11.03
CA ARG A 50 -0.67 12.55 -12.31
C ARG A 50 -0.61 11.37 -13.28
N THR A 51 -0.52 11.68 -14.57
CA THR A 51 -0.18 10.66 -15.55
C THR A 51 1.31 10.34 -15.45
N LEU A 52 1.64 9.08 -15.20
CA LEU A 52 3.00 8.58 -15.33
C LEU A 52 3.41 8.61 -16.80
N THR A 53 4.60 9.13 -17.07
CA THR A 53 5.19 9.19 -18.41
C THR A 53 5.52 7.79 -18.94
N ASP A 54 5.72 7.68 -20.25
CA ASP A 54 6.13 6.42 -20.87
C ASP A 54 7.50 5.95 -20.36
N GLU A 55 8.41 6.87 -20.05
CA GLU A 55 9.72 6.56 -19.47
C GLU A 55 9.58 5.97 -18.07
N GLU A 56 8.78 6.58 -17.21
CA GLU A 56 8.49 6.08 -15.85
C GLU A 56 7.80 4.71 -15.89
N MET A 57 6.79 4.57 -16.74
CA MET A 57 6.10 3.29 -16.92
C MET A 57 7.03 2.22 -17.50
N THR A 58 7.97 2.59 -18.38
CA THR A 58 9.00 1.66 -18.89
C THR A 58 9.87 1.14 -17.75
N VAL A 59 10.26 2.00 -16.81
CA VAL A 59 11.03 1.57 -15.62
C VAL A 59 10.21 0.62 -14.74
N TYR A 60 8.94 0.92 -14.47
CA TYR A 60 8.07 0.04 -13.68
C TYR A 60 7.77 -1.30 -14.36
N ARG A 61 7.64 -1.32 -15.69
CA ARG A 61 7.40 -2.53 -16.48
C ARG A 61 8.62 -3.44 -16.57
N ARG A 62 9.83 -2.87 -16.53
CA ARG A 62 11.10 -3.58 -16.80
C ARG A 62 11.25 -4.93 -16.08
N PRO A 63 10.87 -5.11 -14.80
CA PRO A 63 10.98 -6.42 -14.13
C PRO A 63 9.91 -7.45 -14.54
N TYR A 64 8.87 -7.01 -15.25
CA TYR A 64 7.61 -7.73 -15.44
C TYR A 64 7.21 -7.88 -16.92
N LEU A 65 8.16 -7.72 -17.84
CA LEU A 65 7.92 -7.77 -19.29
C LEU A 65 7.40 -9.14 -19.72
N GLU A 66 8.01 -10.21 -19.23
CA GLU A 66 7.69 -11.58 -19.61
C GLU A 66 6.42 -12.09 -18.90
N PRO A 67 5.40 -12.59 -19.64
CA PRO A 67 4.27 -13.28 -19.03
C PRO A 67 4.68 -14.46 -18.14
N GLY A 68 3.82 -14.83 -17.19
CA GLY A 68 4.07 -15.94 -16.27
C GLY A 68 4.87 -15.51 -15.02
N GLU A 69 5.91 -16.29 -14.67
CA GLU A 69 6.53 -16.22 -13.35
C GLU A 69 7.27 -14.92 -13.04
N SER A 70 7.70 -14.14 -14.05
CA SER A 70 8.28 -12.81 -13.79
C SER A 70 7.28 -11.90 -13.06
N ARG A 71 5.97 -12.07 -13.33
CA ARG A 71 4.85 -11.33 -12.74
C ARG A 71 4.27 -12.02 -11.51
N ARG A 72 4.76 -13.19 -11.11
CA ARG A 72 4.29 -13.92 -9.92
C ARG A 72 4.30 -13.06 -8.66
N PRO A 73 5.35 -12.24 -8.38
CA PRO A 73 5.35 -11.40 -7.18
C PRO A 73 4.15 -10.44 -7.11
N THR A 74 3.76 -9.81 -8.23
CA THR A 74 2.65 -8.85 -8.27
C THR A 74 1.27 -9.52 -8.16
N LEU A 75 1.19 -10.84 -8.26
CA LEU A 75 0.00 -11.63 -7.94
C LEU A 75 0.03 -12.18 -6.51
N THR A 76 1.18 -12.66 -6.05
CA THR A 76 1.34 -13.21 -4.70
C THR A 76 1.10 -12.13 -3.65
N TRP A 77 1.61 -10.91 -3.85
CA TRP A 77 1.42 -9.80 -2.90
C TRP A 77 -0.05 -9.51 -2.53
N PRO A 78 -0.97 -9.24 -3.47
CA PRO A 78 -2.38 -9.02 -3.13
C PRO A 78 -3.05 -10.25 -2.47
N ARG A 79 -2.53 -11.46 -2.70
CA ARG A 79 -2.97 -12.70 -2.02
C ARG A 79 -2.45 -12.83 -0.59
N GLN A 80 -1.44 -12.06 -0.19
CA GLN A 80 -0.88 -12.07 1.16
C GLN A 80 -1.45 -10.98 2.08
N ILE A 81 -2.22 -10.02 1.55
CA ILE A 81 -2.84 -8.98 2.39
C ILE A 81 -3.77 -9.65 3.44
N PRO A 82 -3.64 -9.34 4.74
CA PRO A 82 -4.39 -9.95 5.83
C PRO A 82 -5.82 -9.41 5.90
N ILE A 83 -6.71 -9.96 5.08
CA ILE A 83 -8.11 -9.51 4.96
C ILE A 83 -9.04 -10.65 5.38
N GLU A 84 -10.03 -10.38 6.22
CA GLU A 84 -10.97 -11.37 6.77
C GLU A 84 -10.25 -12.56 7.46
N GLY A 85 -9.15 -12.28 8.16
CA GLY A 85 -8.41 -13.33 8.85
C GLY A 85 -7.56 -14.23 7.95
N GLU A 86 -7.39 -13.90 6.66
CA GLU A 86 -6.59 -14.70 5.72
C GLU A 86 -5.54 -13.89 4.94
N PRO A 87 -4.32 -14.43 4.71
CA PRO A 87 -3.85 -15.74 5.20
C PRO A 87 -3.43 -15.68 6.68
N ALA A 88 -3.80 -16.70 7.45
CA ALA A 88 -3.66 -16.71 8.91
C ALA A 88 -2.24 -16.38 9.42
N ASN A 89 -1.19 -16.87 8.75
CA ASN A 89 0.19 -16.58 9.12
C ASN A 89 0.56 -15.09 8.96
N VAL A 90 0.08 -14.43 7.89
CA VAL A 90 0.34 -13.00 7.68
C VAL A 90 -0.53 -12.17 8.60
N VAL A 91 -1.76 -12.60 8.90
CA VAL A 91 -2.60 -11.97 9.92
C VAL A 91 -1.91 -11.96 11.28
N GLU A 92 -1.33 -13.08 11.70
CA GLU A 92 -0.57 -13.16 12.94
C GLU A 92 0.63 -12.21 12.94
N ILE A 93 1.44 -12.21 11.87
CA ILE A 93 2.60 -11.31 11.73
C ILE A 93 2.16 -9.85 11.83
N VAL A 94 1.10 -9.50 11.10
CA VAL A 94 0.61 -8.12 11.01
C VAL A 94 -0.01 -7.65 12.32
N GLN A 95 -0.77 -8.52 12.99
CA GLN A 95 -1.29 -8.22 14.32
C GLN A 95 -0.16 -8.10 15.35
N SER A 96 0.87 -8.94 15.26
CA SER A 96 2.01 -8.92 16.19
C SER A 96 2.76 -7.59 16.14
N TYR A 97 3.15 -7.11 14.94
CA TYR A 97 3.81 -5.81 14.86
C TYR A 97 2.84 -4.65 15.14
N ALA A 98 1.54 -4.79 14.87
CA ALA A 98 0.54 -3.77 15.19
C ALA A 98 0.45 -3.54 16.71
N ASN A 99 0.43 -4.63 17.49
CA ASN A 99 0.44 -4.58 18.94
C ASN A 99 1.74 -3.92 19.44
N TRP A 100 2.89 -4.37 18.94
CA TRP A 100 4.18 -3.78 19.32
C TRP A 100 4.26 -2.29 18.98
N LEU A 101 3.86 -1.87 17.77
CA LEU A 101 3.89 -0.46 17.36
C LEU A 101 2.95 0.42 18.19
N SER A 102 1.85 -0.13 18.69
CA SER A 102 0.88 0.60 19.52
C SER A 102 1.41 0.95 20.92
N GLU A 103 2.47 0.29 21.37
CA GLU A 103 3.09 0.53 22.68
C GLU A 103 4.55 1.02 22.56
N SER A 104 5.19 0.81 21.40
CA SER A 104 6.61 1.05 21.20
C SER A 104 6.97 2.53 21.26
N PRO A 105 7.98 2.94 22.06
CA PRO A 105 8.43 4.33 22.13
C PRO A 105 9.29 4.75 20.93
N VAL A 106 9.55 3.85 19.96
CA VAL A 106 10.33 4.18 18.76
C VAL A 106 9.70 5.39 18.06
N PRO A 107 10.47 6.45 17.74
CA PRO A 107 9.95 7.59 16.98
C PRO A 107 9.35 7.15 15.64
N LYS A 108 8.20 7.72 15.26
CA LYS A 108 7.49 7.39 14.02
C LYS A 108 7.16 8.66 13.25
N LEU A 109 7.33 8.61 11.93
CA LEU A 109 6.78 9.59 11.00
C LEU A 109 5.67 8.93 10.20
N PHE A 110 4.43 9.35 10.45
CA PHE A 110 3.28 8.93 9.66
C PHE A 110 3.02 9.94 8.53
N ILE A 111 3.38 9.54 7.32
CA ILE A 111 3.06 10.29 6.10
C ILE A 111 1.65 9.88 5.64
N ASN A 112 0.62 10.58 6.08
CA ASN A 112 -0.74 10.38 5.62
C ASN A 112 -0.93 10.90 4.18
N ALA A 113 -1.93 10.37 3.49
CA ALA A 113 -2.33 10.78 2.14
C ALA A 113 -3.80 11.21 2.15
N GLU A 114 -4.14 12.25 1.39
CA GLU A 114 -5.53 12.66 1.15
C GLU A 114 -5.78 12.74 -0.37
N PRO A 115 -6.81 12.04 -0.89
CA PRO A 115 -7.77 11.19 -0.22
C PRO A 115 -7.20 9.83 0.24
N GLY A 116 -5.99 9.47 -0.19
CA GLY A 116 -5.37 8.17 0.12
C GLY A 116 -6.02 7.00 -0.62
N ALA A 117 -5.72 5.77 -0.20
CA ALA A 117 -6.27 4.56 -0.77
C ALA A 117 -6.72 3.55 0.31
N ILE A 118 -5.83 2.68 0.78
CA ILE A 118 -6.12 1.54 1.67
C ILE A 118 -5.93 1.83 3.17
N LEU A 119 -5.19 2.87 3.56
CA LEU A 119 -4.99 3.37 4.92
C LEU A 119 -5.83 4.63 5.10
N THR A 120 -7.14 4.42 5.01
CA THR A 120 -8.18 5.42 5.31
C THR A 120 -9.08 4.85 6.41
N GLY A 121 -10.11 5.58 6.83
CA GLY A 121 -11.09 5.09 7.82
C GLY A 121 -10.47 4.56 9.12
N GLU A 122 -11.03 3.45 9.62
CA GLU A 122 -10.63 2.83 10.89
C GLU A 122 -9.16 2.39 10.95
N PRO A 123 -8.54 1.80 9.91
CA PRO A 123 -7.10 1.57 9.89
C PRO A 123 -6.27 2.83 10.10
N ARG A 124 -6.65 3.96 9.47
CA ARG A 124 -5.96 5.25 9.66
C ARG A 124 -6.10 5.76 11.09
N GLU A 125 -7.32 5.70 11.65
CA GLU A 125 -7.54 6.10 13.05
C GLU A 125 -6.81 5.18 14.04
N PHE A 126 -6.61 3.91 13.69
CA PHE A 126 -5.80 2.99 14.48
C PHE A 126 -4.33 3.43 14.56
N CYS A 127 -3.70 3.73 13.42
CA CYS A 127 -2.28 4.11 13.44
C CYS A 127 -2.03 5.48 14.07
N ARG A 128 -2.99 6.41 14.00
CA ARG A 128 -2.94 7.72 14.67
C ARG A 128 -2.80 7.63 16.20
N ARG A 129 -3.21 6.51 16.80
CA ARG A 129 -3.10 6.28 18.25
C ARG A 129 -1.72 5.80 18.70
N TRP A 130 -0.82 5.45 17.78
CA TRP A 130 0.50 4.98 18.18
C TRP A 130 1.34 6.10 18.82
N PRO A 131 2.10 5.80 19.88
CA PRO A 131 2.87 6.81 20.61
C PRO A 131 4.07 7.32 19.80
N ASN A 132 4.64 8.45 20.23
CA ASN A 132 5.85 9.06 19.65
C ASN A 132 5.78 9.20 18.11
N GLN A 133 4.64 9.70 17.61
CA GLN A 133 4.36 9.83 16.20
C GLN A 133 4.21 11.30 15.80
N VAL A 134 4.86 11.68 14.70
CA VAL A 134 4.61 12.92 13.97
C VAL A 134 3.82 12.57 12.72
N GLU A 135 2.72 13.27 12.46
CA GLU A 135 1.92 13.10 11.24
C GLU A 135 2.15 14.28 10.28
N VAL A 136 2.30 13.97 9.00
CA VAL A 136 2.20 14.93 7.89
C VAL A 136 1.20 14.40 6.88
N THR A 137 0.47 15.27 6.19
CA THR A 137 -0.46 14.85 5.13
C THR A 137 -0.06 15.50 3.81
N GLY A 138 0.12 14.68 2.77
CA GLY A 138 0.31 15.12 1.38
C GLY A 138 -0.88 14.75 0.50
N ALA A 139 -0.98 15.40 -0.66
CA ALA A 139 -1.98 15.03 -1.66
C ALA A 139 -1.56 13.73 -2.37
N GLY A 140 -2.48 12.79 -2.55
CA GLY A 140 -2.21 11.59 -3.33
C GLY A 140 -3.13 10.42 -3.05
N SER A 141 -2.97 9.38 -3.86
CA SER A 141 -3.67 8.11 -3.70
C SER A 141 -2.77 7.06 -3.02
N HIS A 142 -2.50 5.90 -3.65
CA HIS A 142 -1.70 4.82 -3.06
C HIS A 142 -0.20 5.06 -3.20
N PHE A 143 0.25 5.41 -4.41
CA PHE A 143 1.65 5.66 -4.72
C PHE A 143 2.00 7.13 -4.51
N ILE A 144 1.76 7.63 -3.29
CA ILE A 144 1.94 9.06 -2.92
C ILE A 144 3.35 9.60 -3.21
N GLN A 145 4.35 8.73 -3.36
CA GLN A 145 5.69 9.12 -3.78
C GLN A 145 5.71 9.74 -5.18
N GLU A 146 4.75 9.39 -6.04
CA GLU A 146 4.62 9.94 -7.39
C GLU A 146 3.83 11.25 -7.42
N ASP A 147 3.01 11.51 -6.39
CA ASP A 147 2.15 12.69 -6.31
C ASP A 147 2.80 13.81 -5.48
N SER A 148 3.41 13.46 -4.34
CA SER A 148 3.97 14.40 -3.35
C SER A 148 5.43 14.07 -2.94
N PRO A 149 6.37 13.82 -3.88
CA PRO A 149 7.74 13.44 -3.53
C PRO A 149 8.49 14.50 -2.71
N GLU A 150 8.32 15.77 -3.03
CA GLU A 150 9.02 16.87 -2.35
C GLU A 150 8.51 17.07 -0.91
N GLU A 151 7.19 17.00 -0.71
CA GLU A 151 6.56 17.10 0.61
C GLU A 151 7.03 15.96 1.52
N ILE A 152 7.05 14.73 0.99
CA ILE A 152 7.60 13.56 1.67
C ILE A 152 9.07 13.78 2.05
N ALA A 153 9.89 14.24 1.10
CA ALA A 153 11.31 14.46 1.33
C ALA A 153 11.56 15.55 2.40
N ASN A 154 10.80 16.64 2.37
CA ASN A 154 10.90 17.72 3.34
C ASN A 154 10.46 17.29 4.74
N ALA A 155 9.37 16.52 4.84
CA ALA A 155 8.92 15.95 6.10
C ALA A 155 9.97 15.00 6.70
N LEU A 156 10.56 14.11 5.88
CA LEU A 156 11.61 13.20 6.32
C LEU A 156 12.87 13.95 6.80
N ARG A 157 13.35 14.94 6.03
CA ARG A 157 14.52 15.75 6.43
C ARG A 157 14.30 16.48 7.74
N SER A 158 13.11 17.06 7.91
CA SER A 158 12.77 17.80 9.13
C SER A 158 12.66 16.84 10.31
N TRP A 159 12.00 15.69 10.14
CA TRP A 159 11.80 14.72 11.20
C TRP A 159 13.10 14.05 11.65
N ILE A 160 14.02 13.70 10.73
CA ILE A 160 15.32 13.12 11.08
C ILE A 160 16.16 14.05 11.98
N GLN A 161 15.96 15.36 11.88
CA GLN A 161 16.64 16.32 12.77
C GLN A 161 16.07 16.35 14.20
N THR A 162 14.92 15.71 14.43
CA THR A 162 14.22 15.70 15.73
C THR A 162 14.43 14.42 16.54
N ILE A 163 15.10 13.41 15.97
CA ILE A 163 15.30 12.08 16.59
C ILE A 163 16.73 11.87 17.08
#